data_AF-A0A814T3M0-F1
#
_entry.id   AF-A0A814T3M0-F1
#
_cell.length_a   1.000
_cell.length_b   1.000
_cell.length_c   1.000
_cell.angle_alpha   90.00
_cell.angle_beta   90.00
_cell.angle_gamma   90.00
#
_symmetry.space_group_name_H-M   'P 1'
#
loop_
_entity.id
_entity.type
_entity.pdbx_description
1 polymer ?
#
loop_
_entity_poly.entity_id
_entity_poly.type
_entity_poly.pdbx_seq_one_letter_code
_entity_poly.pdbx_strand_id
1 'polypeptide(L)'
;MVRSSELVEVFTQVKDLLKINGNRSIWSYPSREKTLEISSESVNLTIKNGQLEFDPVNNESKNSTERFKQLLTLIKDGEDDISIREFALGLNEGMGKHAIVQDIFAFERQDGIFMQSISRSAFPKWGFMELWGSVK
;
A
#
# COMPACT_ATOMS: atom_id res chain seq x y z
N MET A 1 -3.83 -2.42 -36.60
CA MET A 1 -3.15 -2.86 -35.37
C MET A 1 -3.21 -1.71 -34.39
N VAL A 2 -4.17 -1.73 -33.46
CA VAL A 2 -4.29 -0.69 -32.43
C VAL A 2 -3.33 -1.06 -31.30
N ARG A 3 -2.33 -0.22 -31.02
CA ARG A 3 -1.50 -0.35 -29.82
C ARG A 3 -2.30 0.24 -28.67
N SER A 4 -2.76 -0.60 -27.74
CA SER A 4 -3.41 -0.16 -26.51
C SER A 4 -2.35 0.30 -25.51
N SER A 5 -1.99 1.58 -25.56
CA SER A 5 -1.36 2.30 -24.45
C SER A 5 -2.48 3.02 -23.68
N GLU A 6 -2.61 3.06 -22.36
CA GLU A 6 -1.68 2.71 -21.28
C GLU A 6 -2.42 2.84 -19.92
N LEU A 7 -3.67 2.36 -19.83
CA LEU A 7 -4.36 2.25 -18.54
C LEU A 7 -4.08 0.87 -17.96
N VAL A 8 -2.99 0.77 -17.22
CA VAL A 8 -2.55 -0.47 -16.56
C VAL A 8 -2.95 -0.49 -15.08
N GLU A 9 -3.87 0.39 -14.71
CA GLU A 9 -4.40 0.52 -13.37
C GLU A 9 -5.87 0.96 -13.44
N VAL A 10 -6.69 0.42 -12.55
CA VAL A 10 -8.05 0.89 -12.28
C VAL A 10 -8.12 1.21 -10.79
N PHE A 11 -8.42 2.47 -10.44
CA PHE A 11 -8.52 2.90 -9.05
C PHE A 11 -9.86 3.55 -8.74
N THR A 12 -10.21 3.55 -7.45
CA THR A 12 -11.35 4.27 -6.91
C THR A 12 -10.98 4.92 -5.59
N GLN A 13 -11.59 6.07 -5.33
CA GLN A 13 -11.48 6.76 -4.05
C GLN A 13 -12.72 6.49 -3.21
N VAL A 14 -12.51 6.43 -1.90
CA VAL A 14 -13.60 6.15 -0.97
C VAL A 14 -14.45 7.39 -0.76
N LYS A 15 -15.77 7.24 -0.90
CA LYS A 15 -16.75 8.32 -0.66
C LYS A 15 -17.02 8.59 0.83
N ASP A 16 -17.00 7.54 1.65
CA ASP A 16 -17.29 7.59 3.08
C ASP A 16 -16.27 6.72 3.82
N LEU A 17 -15.25 7.36 4.40
CA LEU A 17 -14.13 6.68 5.05
C LEU A 17 -14.58 5.82 6.23
N LEU A 18 -15.62 6.24 6.96
CA LEU A 18 -16.08 5.54 8.16
C LEU A 18 -16.64 4.15 7.85
N LYS A 19 -16.96 3.87 6.58
CA LYS A 19 -17.48 2.57 6.13
C LYS A 19 -16.38 1.58 5.75
N ILE A 20 -15.12 2.00 5.68
CA ILE A 20 -14.01 1.09 5.36
C ILE A 20 -13.59 0.36 6.65
N ASN A 21 -13.79 -0.94 6.68
CA ASN A 21 -13.31 -1.80 7.76
C ASN A 21 -12.81 -3.11 7.15
N GLY A 22 -11.77 -3.71 7.72
CA GLY A 22 -11.30 -5.02 7.28
C GLY A 22 -9.87 -5.32 7.70
N ASN A 23 -9.41 -6.51 7.34
CA ASN A 23 -8.05 -6.97 7.59
C ASN A 23 -7.41 -7.32 6.26
N ARG A 24 -6.11 -7.02 6.12
CA ARG A 24 -5.42 -7.17 4.85
C ARG A 24 -3.95 -7.46 5.07
N SER A 25 -3.39 -8.38 4.29
CA SER A 25 -1.96 -8.70 4.33
C SER A 25 -1.24 -7.96 3.21
N ILE A 26 -0.09 -7.35 3.52
CA ILE A 26 0.76 -6.68 2.52
C ILE A 26 2.15 -7.30 2.51
N TRP A 27 2.79 -7.26 1.35
CA TRP A 27 4.15 -7.78 1.17
C TRP A 27 5.14 -6.69 0.82
N SER A 28 4.65 -5.50 0.49
CA SER A 28 5.50 -4.44 0.00
C SER A 28 4.94 -3.07 0.36
N TYR A 29 5.86 -2.17 0.67
CA TYR A 29 5.59 -0.81 1.07
C TYR A 29 6.80 0.07 0.69
N PRO A 30 6.61 1.38 0.51
CA PRO A 30 7.68 2.29 0.16
C PRO A 30 8.63 2.54 1.34
N SER A 31 9.91 2.64 1.05
CA SER A 31 10.95 3.08 1.98
C SER A 31 10.94 4.60 2.15
N ARG A 32 11.69 5.10 3.13
CA ARG A 32 11.93 6.54 3.30
C ARG A 32 12.62 7.16 2.09
N GLU A 33 13.41 6.36 1.39
CA GLU A 33 14.16 6.72 0.19
C GLU A 33 13.31 6.65 -1.08
N LYS A 34 11.99 6.42 -0.96
CA LYS A 34 11.06 6.26 -2.10
C LYS A 34 11.46 5.13 -3.04
N THR A 35 11.97 4.04 -2.46
CA THR A 35 12.17 2.77 -3.14
C THR A 35 11.19 1.74 -2.61
N LEU A 36 10.95 0.67 -3.36
CA LEU A 36 10.10 -0.41 -2.87
C LEU A 36 10.83 -1.28 -1.85
N GLU A 37 10.27 -1.45 -0.66
CA GLU A 37 10.62 -2.55 0.25
C GLU A 37 9.69 -3.72 0.03
N ILE A 38 10.26 -4.93 0.00
CA ILE A 38 9.52 -6.18 -0.10
C ILE A 38 9.89 -7.02 1.12
N SER A 39 8.89 -7.36 1.92
CA SER A 39 9.05 -8.18 3.10
C SER A 39 9.00 -9.66 2.74
N SER A 40 9.85 -10.47 3.36
CA SER A 40 9.81 -11.94 3.24
C SER A 40 8.56 -12.56 3.89
N GLU A 41 7.95 -11.85 4.84
CA GLU A 41 6.72 -12.23 5.50
C GLU A 41 5.64 -11.17 5.30
N SER A 42 4.38 -11.59 5.19
CA SER A 42 3.28 -10.65 5.06
C SER A 42 3.08 -9.85 6.35
N VAL A 43 2.95 -8.54 6.24
CA VAL A 43 2.54 -7.66 7.34
C VAL A 43 1.02 -7.58 7.36
N ASN A 44 0.40 -7.88 8.50
CA ASN A 44 -1.05 -7.82 8.64
C ASN A 44 -1.50 -6.43 9.08
N LEU A 45 -2.43 -5.86 8.33
CA LEU A 45 -3.05 -4.56 8.55
C LEU A 45 -4.49 -4.75 9.01
N THR A 46 -4.92 -3.95 9.98
CA THR A 46 -6.33 -3.83 10.38
C THR A 46 -6.78 -2.42 10.10
N ILE A 47 -7.88 -2.27 9.36
CA ILE A 47 -8.48 -1.00 9.01
C ILE A 47 -9.81 -0.90 9.74
N LYS A 48 -10.00 0.20 10.46
CA LYS A 48 -11.24 0.50 11.17
C LYS A 48 -11.66 1.94 10.92
N ASN A 49 -12.91 2.13 10.51
CA ASN A 49 -13.47 3.43 10.15
C ASN A 49 -12.58 4.23 9.16
N GLY A 50 -11.92 3.52 8.23
CA GLY A 50 -11.04 4.10 7.22
C GLY A 50 -9.64 4.46 7.70
N GLN A 51 -9.28 4.12 8.94
CA GLN A 51 -7.95 4.34 9.47
C GLN A 51 -7.25 3.02 9.73
N LEU A 52 -5.95 2.97 9.44
CA LEU A 52 -5.11 1.84 9.86
C LEU A 52 -4.98 1.88 11.40
N GLU A 53 -5.35 0.78 12.05
CA GLU A 53 -5.05 0.56 13.47
C GLU A 53 -3.53 0.35 13.60
N PHE A 54 -2.86 1.39 14.11
CA PHE A 54 -1.42 1.39 14.34
C PHE A 54 -1.14 2.01 15.71
N ASP A 55 -0.69 1.15 16.63
CA ASP A 55 -0.09 1.54 17.89
C ASP A 55 1.43 1.30 17.84
N PRO A 56 2.27 2.35 17.84
CA PRO A 56 3.73 2.22 17.84
C PRO A 56 4.28 1.57 19.12
N VAL A 57 3.49 1.51 20.20
CA VAL A 57 3.87 0.93 21.50
C VAL A 57 3.42 -0.52 21.62
N ASN A 58 2.21 -0.86 21.14
CA ASN A 58 1.61 -2.19 21.33
C ASN A 58 1.70 -3.15 20.12
N ASN A 59 2.35 -2.75 19.01
CA ASN A 59 2.65 -3.62 17.85
C ASN A 59 1.44 -4.41 17.33
N GLU A 60 0.38 -3.70 16.94
CA GLU A 60 -0.88 -4.34 16.49
C GLU A 60 -0.78 -5.03 15.11
N SER A 61 0.28 -4.76 14.34
CA SER A 61 0.53 -5.44 13.07
C SER A 61 1.47 -6.64 13.27
N LYS A 62 0.89 -7.85 13.28
CA LYS A 62 1.67 -9.10 13.28
C LYS A 62 2.64 -9.10 12.10
N ASN A 63 3.89 -9.48 12.36
CA ASN A 63 5.01 -9.52 11.41
C ASN A 63 5.45 -8.14 10.87
N SER A 64 5.10 -7.05 11.55
CA SER A 64 5.54 -5.70 11.19
C SER A 64 7.06 -5.51 11.39
N THR A 65 7.73 -5.00 10.36
CA THR A 65 9.17 -4.69 10.40
C THR A 65 9.41 -3.32 11.05
N GLU A 66 10.59 -3.09 11.62
CA GLU A 66 10.95 -1.78 12.18
C GLU A 66 10.90 -0.65 11.14
N ARG A 67 11.24 -0.96 9.89
CA ARG A 67 11.16 0.01 8.78
C ARG A 67 9.71 0.37 8.44
N PHE A 68 8.81 -0.61 8.45
CA PHE A 68 7.39 -0.36 8.26
C PHE A 68 6.80 0.49 9.39
N LYS A 69 7.14 0.20 10.65
CA LYS A 69 6.73 1.02 11.80
C LYS A 69 7.24 2.45 11.67
N GLN A 70 8.49 2.62 11.28
CA GLN A 70 9.09 3.93 11.04
C GLN A 70 8.36 4.72 9.93
N LEU A 71 7.90 4.05 8.88
CA LEU A 71 7.06 4.66 7.85
C LEU A 71 5.71 5.10 8.45
N LEU A 72 5.02 4.22 9.16
CA LEU A 72 3.71 4.54 9.76
C LEU A 72 3.80 5.66 10.79
N THR A 73 4.86 5.70 11.60
CA THR A 73 5.14 6.82 12.51
C THR A 73 5.31 8.12 11.73
N LEU A 74 6.06 8.13 10.62
CA LEU A 74 6.22 9.33 9.80
C LEU A 74 4.90 9.83 9.21
N ILE A 75 4.04 8.92 8.75
CA ILE A 75 2.71 9.27 8.23
C ILE A 75 1.86 9.86 9.36
N LYS A 76 1.83 9.19 10.51
CA LYS A 76 1.05 9.62 11.68
C LYS A 76 1.51 10.99 12.20
N ASP A 77 2.82 11.24 12.24
CA ASP A 77 3.38 12.53 12.68
C ASP A 77 3.02 13.68 11.72
N GLY A 78 2.77 13.39 10.45
CA GLY A 78 2.41 14.38 9.42
C GLY A 78 0.91 14.63 9.24
N GLU A 79 0.06 13.71 9.70
CA GLU A 79 -1.38 13.67 9.37
C GLU A 79 -2.32 13.40 10.55
N ASP A 80 -1.78 13.16 11.76
CA ASP A 80 -2.47 12.71 12.99
C ASP A 80 -3.09 11.30 12.90
N ASP A 81 -3.55 10.89 11.71
CA ASP A 81 -4.09 9.57 11.40
C ASP A 81 -3.47 8.95 10.13
N ILE A 82 -3.68 7.65 9.96
CA ILE A 82 -3.27 6.91 8.75
C ILE A 82 -4.56 6.50 8.01
N SER A 83 -5.16 7.47 7.32
CA SER A 83 -6.40 7.28 6.57
C SER A 83 -6.17 6.56 5.23
N ILE A 84 -6.86 5.45 4.99
CA ILE A 84 -6.88 4.76 3.69
C ILE A 84 -7.92 5.40 2.79
N ARG A 85 -7.51 5.93 1.64
CA ARG A 85 -8.40 6.75 0.77
C ARG A 85 -8.59 6.18 -0.63
N GLU A 86 -7.63 5.44 -1.12
CA GLU A 86 -7.63 4.92 -2.50
C GLU A 86 -7.42 3.41 -2.50
N PHE A 87 -8.15 2.74 -3.37
CA PHE A 87 -7.97 1.33 -3.71
C PHE A 87 -7.74 1.25 -5.20
N ALA A 88 -6.68 0.55 -5.61
CA ALA A 88 -6.33 0.38 -7.00
C ALA A 88 -6.03 -1.08 -7.34
N LEU A 89 -6.27 -1.42 -8.60
CA LEU A 89 -5.96 -2.69 -9.23
C LEU A 89 -4.95 -2.42 -10.32
N GLY A 90 -3.71 -2.86 -10.12
CA GLY A 90 -2.73 -2.92 -11.20
C GLY A 90 -3.04 -4.11 -12.09
N LEU A 91 -2.97 -3.92 -13.41
CA LEU A 91 -3.37 -4.90 -14.43
C LEU A 91 -2.20 -5.26 -15.36
N ASN A 92 -0.95 -5.02 -14.91
CA ASN A 92 0.22 -5.29 -15.74
C ASN A 92 0.68 -6.74 -15.61
N GLU A 93 0.17 -7.62 -16.47
CA GLU A 93 0.59 -9.03 -16.51
C GLU A 93 2.10 -9.22 -16.76
N GLY A 94 2.76 -8.25 -17.39
CA GLY A 94 4.21 -8.27 -17.63
C GLY A 94 5.05 -7.92 -16.40
N MET A 95 4.46 -7.27 -15.40
CA MET A 95 5.09 -6.88 -14.14
C MET A 95 4.33 -7.55 -13.00
N GLY A 96 4.45 -8.87 -12.90
CA GLY A 96 3.82 -9.66 -11.84
C GLY A 96 4.79 -10.04 -10.72
N LYS A 97 4.37 -10.96 -9.84
CA LYS A 97 5.16 -11.45 -8.69
C LYS A 97 6.58 -11.95 -9.00
N HIS A 98 6.85 -12.38 -10.24
CA HIS A 98 8.15 -12.90 -10.69
C HIS A 98 9.00 -11.86 -11.43
N ALA A 99 8.46 -10.67 -11.64
CA ALA A 99 9.07 -9.57 -12.38
C ALA A 99 8.78 -8.25 -11.64
N ILE A 100 9.18 -8.19 -10.37
CA ILE A 100 8.90 -7.04 -9.50
C ILE A 100 9.76 -5.84 -9.90
N VAL A 101 9.11 -4.70 -10.06
CA VAL A 101 9.77 -3.41 -10.33
C VAL A 101 10.07 -2.67 -9.02
N GLN A 102 11.22 -2.01 -8.95
CA GLN A 102 11.63 -1.25 -7.76
C GLN A 102 11.18 0.21 -7.76
N ASP A 103 10.84 0.75 -8.94
CA ASP A 103 10.30 2.08 -9.09
C ASP A 103 8.86 2.11 -8.56
N ILE A 104 8.58 2.99 -7.59
CA ILE A 104 7.27 3.04 -6.92
C ILE A 104 6.14 3.35 -7.91
N PHE A 105 6.37 4.24 -8.88
CA PHE A 105 5.32 4.61 -9.82
C PHE A 105 5.00 3.45 -10.77
N ALA A 106 6.03 2.74 -11.27
CA ALA A 106 5.82 1.52 -12.04
C ALA A 106 5.13 0.44 -11.18
N PHE A 107 5.47 0.37 -9.90
CA PHE A 107 4.94 -0.60 -8.96
C PHE A 107 3.44 -0.44 -8.69
N GLU A 108 2.92 0.79 -8.62
CA GLU A 108 1.46 1.04 -8.51
C GLU A 108 0.64 0.38 -9.63
N ARG A 109 1.27 0.10 -10.78
CA ARG A 109 0.65 -0.51 -11.97
C ARG A 109 0.88 -2.03 -12.07
N GLN A 110 1.69 -2.62 -11.18
CA GLN A 110 2.00 -4.04 -11.21
C GLN A 110 0.77 -4.89 -10.84
N ASP A 111 0.66 -6.08 -11.44
CA ASP A 111 -0.50 -6.96 -11.26
C ASP A 111 -0.76 -7.28 -9.77
N GLY A 112 -1.85 -6.72 -9.24
CA GLY A 112 -2.21 -6.85 -7.83
C GLY A 112 -3.19 -5.79 -7.31
N ILE A 113 -3.45 -5.83 -5.99
CA ILE A 113 -4.26 -4.80 -5.31
C ILE A 113 -3.33 -3.88 -4.51
N PHE A 114 -3.51 -2.59 -4.75
CA PHE A 114 -2.86 -1.50 -4.05
C PHE A 114 -3.87 -0.71 -3.20
N MET A 115 -3.42 -0.22 -2.05
CA MET A 115 -4.16 0.70 -1.18
C MET A 115 -3.28 1.90 -0.88
N GLN A 116 -3.83 3.10 -0.94
CA GLN A 116 -3.07 4.32 -0.67
C GLN A 116 -3.64 5.09 0.51
N SER A 117 -2.76 5.57 1.38
CA SER A 117 -3.06 6.71 2.24
C SER A 117 -2.74 8.00 1.48
N ILE A 118 -3.71 8.90 1.38
CA ILE A 118 -3.50 10.21 0.77
C ILE A 118 -3.29 11.23 1.88
N SER A 119 -2.15 11.90 1.79
CA SER A 119 -1.77 12.98 2.69
C SER A 119 -2.57 14.25 2.50
N ARG A 120 -2.96 14.87 3.62
CA ARG A 120 -3.50 16.24 3.64
C ARG A 120 -2.39 17.30 3.58
N SER A 121 -1.19 16.97 4.04
CA SER A 121 -0.01 17.85 4.00
C SER A 121 0.82 17.54 2.74
N ALA A 122 1.72 18.44 2.35
CA ALA A 122 2.51 18.35 1.12
C ALA A 122 3.55 17.20 1.09
N PHE A 123 3.36 16.18 1.94
CA PHE A 123 4.15 14.95 1.93
C PHE A 123 3.74 14.05 0.75
N PRO A 124 4.69 13.28 0.19
CA PRO A 124 4.40 12.36 -0.89
C PRO A 124 3.39 11.29 -0.44
N LYS A 125 2.52 10.88 -1.36
CA LYS A 125 1.54 9.81 -1.16
C LYS A 125 2.24 8.51 -0.77
N TRP A 126 1.67 7.77 0.18
CA TRP A 126 2.23 6.50 0.64
C TRP A 126 1.26 5.35 0.34
N GLY A 127 1.80 4.30 -0.28
CA GLY A 127 1.05 3.20 -0.85
C GLY A 127 1.41 1.85 -0.24
N PHE A 128 0.47 0.92 -0.19
CA PHE A 128 0.65 -0.42 0.35
C PHE A 128 0.11 -1.43 -0.65
N MET A 129 0.85 -2.50 -0.94
CA MET A 129 0.45 -3.45 -1.98
C MET A 129 0.44 -4.91 -1.53
N GLU A 130 -0.51 -5.63 -2.09
CA GLU A 130 -0.57 -7.09 -2.09
C GLU A 130 -0.33 -7.56 -3.52
N LEU A 131 0.57 -8.52 -3.62
CA LEU A 131 0.84 -9.21 -4.86
C LEU A 131 -0.08 -10.42 -4.93
N TRP A 132 -0.76 -10.58 -6.07
CA TRP A 132 -1.62 -11.73 -6.28
C TRP A 132 -0.80 -12.95 -6.70
N GLY A 133 -1.14 -14.11 -6.11
CA GLY A 133 -0.50 -15.41 -6.34
C GLY A 133 0.47 -15.80 -5.23
N SER A 134 0.14 -16.88 -4.50
CA SER A 134 0.83 -17.35 -3.30
C SER A 134 2.35 -17.20 -3.32
N VAL A 135 2.88 -16.55 -2.28
CA VAL A 135 4.25 -16.74 -1.80
C VAL A 135 4.34 -18.20 -1.35
N LYS A 136 5.01 -19.01 -2.16
CA LYS A 136 5.53 -20.32 -1.79
C LYS A 136 6.97 -20.39 -2.27
#